data_AF-A0A161SBX1-F1
#
_entry.id   AF-A0A161SBX1-F1
#
_cell.length_a   1.000
_cell.length_b   1.000
_cell.length_c   1.000
_cell.angle_alpha   90.00
_cell.angle_beta   90.00
_cell.angle_gamma   90.00
#
_symmetry.space_group_name_H-M   'P 1'
#
loop_
_entity.id
_entity.type
_entity.pdbx_description
1 polymer ?
#
loop_
_entity_poly.entity_id
_entity_poly.type
_entity_poly.pdbx_seq_one_letter_code
_entity_poly.pdbx_strand_id
1 'polypeptide(L)'
;MTQLSALRLYFPQSAKAKPARFWQRLVAPSLATYLLRHAHRAGIRQAVLHKVFAGYLPGGQVQHYASDTPPARLPNCLELIDEEARLQAFLCAHADHLAEVRAVLHPCASLF
;
A
#
# COMPACT_ATOMS: atom_id res chain seq x y z
N MET A 1 -19.39 -16.67 -11.17
CA MET A 1 -18.46 -15.58 -11.54
C MET A 1 -17.97 -14.96 -10.24
N THR A 2 -16.66 -14.95 -9.99
CA THR A 2 -16.12 -14.31 -8.78
C THR A 2 -16.02 -12.82 -9.03
N GLN A 3 -16.73 -12.03 -8.22
CA GLN A 3 -16.63 -10.57 -8.29
C GLN A 3 -15.29 -10.14 -7.70
N LEU A 4 -14.51 -9.44 -8.52
CA LEU A 4 -13.25 -8.86 -8.09
C LEU A 4 -13.49 -7.50 -7.43
N SER A 5 -12.55 -7.10 -6.61
CA SER A 5 -12.47 -5.75 -6.06
C SER A 5 -11.04 -5.23 -6.17
N ALA A 6 -10.91 -3.92 -6.23
CA ALA A 6 -9.65 -3.21 -6.13
C ALA A 6 -9.52 -2.57 -4.74
N LEU A 7 -8.51 -2.98 -4.00
CA LEU A 7 -8.10 -2.36 -2.74
C LEU A 7 -6.93 -1.41 -3.00
N ARG A 8 -7.11 -0.13 -2.72
CA ARG A 8 -6.06 0.90 -2.78
C ARG A 8 -5.62 1.31 -1.40
N LEU A 9 -4.32 1.27 -1.15
CA LEU A 9 -3.68 1.64 0.10
C LEU A 9 -2.84 2.90 -0.13
N TYR A 10 -3.23 3.99 0.54
CA TYR A 10 -2.54 5.27 0.47
C TYR A 10 -1.80 5.56 1.78
N PHE A 11 -0.51 5.89 1.68
CA PHE A 11 0.37 6.15 2.83
C PHE A 11 1.58 6.98 2.41
N PRO A 12 2.27 7.69 3.34
CA PRO A 12 3.43 8.50 2.98
C PRO A 12 4.62 7.63 2.57
N GLN A 13 5.51 8.16 1.72
CA GLN A 13 6.69 7.44 1.29
C GLN A 13 7.66 7.05 2.41
N SER A 14 7.67 7.84 3.49
CA SER A 14 8.43 7.56 4.70
C SER A 14 7.87 6.39 5.53
N ALA A 15 6.66 5.89 5.25
CA ALA A 15 6.06 4.81 6.01
C ALA A 15 6.94 3.55 5.98
N LYS A 16 7.16 2.99 7.16
CA LYS A 16 7.97 1.79 7.38
C LYS A 16 7.09 0.67 7.92
N ALA A 17 7.40 -0.56 7.53
CA ALA A 17 6.83 -1.70 8.24
C ALA A 17 7.35 -1.69 9.69
N LYS A 18 6.45 -1.81 10.67
CA LYS A 18 6.83 -2.06 12.07
C LYS A 18 7.87 -3.18 12.15
N PRO A 19 9.00 -2.96 12.84
CA PRO A 19 10.06 -3.97 12.93
C PRO A 19 9.56 -5.16 13.75
N ALA A 20 9.86 -6.38 13.28
CA ALA A 20 9.49 -7.61 13.98
C ALA A 20 10.23 -7.77 15.33
N ARG A 21 11.37 -7.09 15.51
CA ARG A 21 12.17 -7.09 16.74
C ARG A 21 12.89 -5.75 16.92
N PHE A 22 13.06 -5.34 18.18
CA PHE A 22 13.70 -4.07 18.60
C PHE A 22 15.10 -3.82 18.00
N TRP A 23 15.85 -4.88 17.63
CA TRP A 23 17.20 -4.78 17.07
C TRP A 23 17.25 -4.59 15.54
N GLN A 24 16.13 -4.71 14.82
CA GLN A 24 16.06 -4.48 13.36
C GLN A 24 15.75 -3.02 12.98
N ARG A 25 15.80 -2.10 13.94
CA ARG A 25 15.39 -0.68 13.79
C ARG A 25 16.19 0.11 12.74
N LEU A 26 17.35 -0.35 12.30
CA LEU A 26 18.20 0.37 11.35
C LEU A 26 17.89 0.09 9.86
N VAL A 27 17.13 -0.96 9.54
CA VAL A 27 16.85 -1.36 8.13
C VAL A 27 15.40 -1.83 7.94
N ALA A 28 14.45 -1.17 8.61
CA ALA A 28 13.04 -1.49 8.38
C ALA A 28 12.69 -1.23 6.90
N PRO A 29 12.17 -2.23 6.15
CA PRO A 29 11.80 -2.04 4.76
C PRO A 29 10.70 -0.98 4.64
N SER A 30 10.65 -0.28 3.51
CA SER A 30 9.51 0.59 3.23
C SER A 30 8.21 -0.23 3.33
N LEU A 31 7.16 0.40 3.83
CA LEU A 31 5.85 -0.25 3.95
C LEU A 31 5.37 -0.73 2.57
N ALA A 32 5.64 0.06 1.52
CA ALA A 32 5.34 -0.30 0.13
C ALA A 32 6.00 -1.62 -0.30
N THR A 33 7.32 -1.75 -0.15
CA THR A 33 8.04 -2.97 -0.54
C THR A 33 7.65 -4.17 0.34
N TYR A 34 7.38 -3.92 1.62
CA TYR A 34 6.87 -4.96 2.52
C TYR A 34 5.52 -5.51 2.04
N LEU A 35 4.51 -4.64 1.88
CA LEU A 35 3.15 -5.05 1.49
C LEU A 35 3.12 -5.66 0.09
N LEU A 36 3.84 -5.09 -0.88
CA LEU A 36 3.90 -5.63 -2.25
C LEU A 36 4.44 -7.06 -2.28
N ARG A 37 5.53 -7.32 -1.54
CA ARG A 37 6.13 -8.66 -1.42
C ARG A 37 5.20 -9.64 -0.70
N HIS A 38 4.50 -9.18 0.34
CA HIS A 38 3.53 -10.01 1.05
C HIS A 38 2.30 -10.32 0.20
N ALA A 39 1.82 -9.38 -0.61
CA ALA A 39 0.74 -9.61 -1.57
C ALA A 39 1.11 -10.67 -2.60
N HIS A 40 2.33 -10.59 -3.16
CA HIS A 40 2.85 -11.62 -4.07
C HIS A 40 2.91 -13.00 -3.39
N ARG A 41 3.42 -13.09 -2.16
CA ARG A 41 3.48 -14.35 -1.40
C ARG A 41 2.12 -14.93 -1.05
N ALA A 42 1.12 -14.08 -0.79
CA ALA A 42 -0.25 -14.49 -0.52
C ALA A 42 -1.01 -14.94 -1.79
N GLY A 43 -0.40 -14.80 -2.97
CA GLY A 43 -1.05 -15.11 -4.24
C GLY A 43 -2.21 -14.16 -4.54
N ILE A 44 -2.08 -12.88 -4.19
CA ILE A 44 -3.02 -11.85 -4.66
C ILE A 44 -2.94 -11.79 -6.19
N ARG A 45 -4.10 -11.84 -6.88
CA ARG A 45 -4.15 -11.95 -8.35
C ARG A 45 -3.36 -10.86 -9.07
N GLN A 46 -3.44 -9.63 -8.59
CA GLN A 46 -2.66 -8.52 -9.13
C GLN A 46 -2.30 -7.52 -8.02
N ALA A 47 -1.07 -7.01 -8.06
CA ALA A 47 -0.59 -5.96 -7.17
C ALA A 47 0.24 -4.94 -7.97
N VAL A 48 -0.06 -3.65 -7.81
CA VAL A 48 0.61 -2.55 -8.50
C VAL A 48 1.00 -1.47 -7.49
N LEU A 49 2.30 -1.14 -7.44
CA LEU A 49 2.77 0.01 -6.70
C LEU A 49 2.90 1.20 -7.66
N HIS A 50 2.04 2.20 -7.52
CA HIS A 50 2.07 3.38 -8.38
C HIS A 50 3.19 4.34 -7.98
N LYS A 51 3.99 4.77 -8.96
CA LYS A 51 4.86 5.93 -8.80
C LYS A 51 4.04 7.19 -9.03
N VAL A 52 4.01 8.10 -8.06
CA VAL A 52 3.34 9.39 -8.20
C VAL A 52 4.34 10.50 -8.44
N PHE A 53 3.98 11.46 -9.30
CA PHE A 53 4.77 12.68 -9.53
C PHE A 53 4.41 13.81 -8.58
N ALA A 54 3.16 13.86 -8.14
CA ALA A 54 2.69 14.83 -7.16
C ALA A 54 1.45 14.31 -6.45
N GLY A 55 1.17 14.84 -5.26
CA GLY A 55 -0.06 14.55 -4.53
C GLY A 55 -0.01 15.04 -3.08
N TYR A 56 -1.10 14.79 -2.36
CA TYR A 56 -1.21 15.07 -0.94
C TYR A 56 -2.02 13.99 -0.24
N LEU A 57 -1.78 13.81 1.05
CA LEU A 57 -2.60 13.01 1.94
C LEU A 57 -3.42 13.95 2.86
N PRO A 58 -4.47 13.46 3.53
CA PRO A 58 -5.29 14.29 4.42
C PRO A 58 -4.43 15.10 5.41
N GLY A 59 -4.71 16.40 5.52
CA GLY A 59 -3.96 17.32 6.40
C GLY A 59 -2.56 17.73 5.88
N GLY A 60 -2.16 17.28 4.70
CA GLY A 60 -0.87 17.63 4.08
C GLY A 60 -0.97 18.70 2.99
N GLN A 61 0.16 19.36 2.73
CA GLN A 61 0.36 20.20 1.55
C GLN A 61 0.67 19.33 0.32
N VAL A 62 0.46 19.89 -0.88
CA VAL A 62 0.87 19.24 -2.14
C VAL A 62 2.38 19.04 -2.15
N GLN A 63 2.80 17.81 -2.45
CA GLN A 63 4.19 17.41 -2.60
C GLN A 63 4.47 17.09 -4.07
N HIS A 64 5.68 17.37 -4.53
CA HIS A 64 6.14 17.06 -5.88
C HIS A 64 7.41 16.20 -5.84
N TYR A 65 7.50 15.24 -6.75
CA TYR A 65 8.71 14.51 -7.08
C TYR A 65 9.61 15.44 -7.92
N ALA A 66 10.35 16.33 -7.24
CA ALA A 66 11.15 17.38 -7.90
C ALA A 66 12.67 17.07 -7.92
N SER A 67 13.12 16.00 -7.26
CA SER A 67 14.53 15.61 -7.19
C SER A 67 14.69 14.10 -7.25
N ASP A 68 15.93 13.60 -7.35
CA ASP A 68 16.22 12.16 -7.36
C ASP A 68 15.67 11.45 -6.12
N THR A 69 15.58 12.17 -4.99
CA THR A 69 14.94 11.67 -3.76
C THR A 69 13.56 12.30 -3.58
N PRO A 70 12.49 11.48 -3.50
CA PRO A 70 11.15 11.99 -3.26
C PRO A 70 10.96 12.52 -1.84
N PRO A 71 10.07 13.51 -1.64
CA PRO A 71 9.70 13.97 -0.31
C PRO A 71 9.14 12.85 0.58
N ALA A 72 9.48 12.87 1.86
CA ALA A 72 9.04 11.88 2.84
C ALA A 72 7.50 11.75 2.95
N ARG A 73 6.77 12.84 2.69
CA ARG A 73 5.30 12.90 2.72
C ARG A 73 4.65 12.73 1.35
N LEU A 74 5.43 12.52 0.29
CA LEU A 74 4.87 12.21 -1.02
C LEU A 74 4.01 10.94 -0.89
N PRO A 75 2.79 10.91 -1.45
CA PRO A 75 1.94 9.74 -1.35
C PRO A 75 2.52 8.51 -2.05
N ASN A 76 2.31 7.34 -1.48
CA ASN A 76 2.36 6.05 -2.18
C ASN A 76 0.94 5.56 -2.39
N CYS A 77 0.73 4.80 -3.46
CA CYS A 77 -0.50 4.03 -3.69
C CYS A 77 -0.11 2.59 -4.05
N LEU A 78 -0.46 1.63 -3.19
CA LEU A 78 -0.44 0.21 -3.52
C LEU A 78 -1.86 -0.23 -3.86
N GLU A 79 -2.08 -0.67 -5.10
CA GLU A 79 -3.33 -1.25 -5.56
C GLU A 79 -3.23 -2.77 -5.60
N LEU A 80 -4.23 -3.45 -5.04
CA LEU A 80 -4.37 -4.90 -5.03
C LEU A 80 -5.72 -5.26 -5.66
N ILE A 81 -5.75 -6.22 -6.59
CA ILE A 81 -7.00 -6.73 -7.18
C ILE A 81 -7.12 -8.22 -6.85
N ASP A 82 -8.22 -8.58 -6.21
CA ASP A 82 -8.60 -9.98 -5.93
C ASP A 82 -10.08 -10.04 -5.51
N GLU A 83 -10.56 -11.20 -5.09
CA GLU A 83 -11.81 -11.34 -4.35
C GLU A 83 -11.77 -10.52 -3.06
N GLU A 84 -12.89 -9.86 -2.74
CA GLU A 84 -12.99 -9.00 -1.56
C GLU A 84 -12.57 -9.71 -0.27
N ALA A 85 -13.00 -10.96 -0.07
CA ALA A 85 -12.65 -11.73 1.12
C ALA A 85 -11.12 -11.94 1.27
N ARG A 86 -10.40 -12.13 0.15
CA ARG A 86 -8.93 -12.26 0.15
C ARG A 86 -8.25 -10.93 0.47
N LEU A 87 -8.80 -9.82 -0.04
CA LEU A 87 -8.31 -8.47 0.26
C LEU A 87 -8.54 -8.10 1.73
N GLN A 88 -9.70 -8.43 2.28
CA GLN A 88 -9.99 -8.24 3.71
C GLN A 88 -9.08 -9.11 4.58
N ALA A 89 -8.87 -10.38 4.24
CA ALA A 89 -7.95 -11.25 4.96
C ALA A 89 -6.51 -10.71 4.94
N PHE A 90 -6.07 -10.16 3.80
CA PHE A 90 -4.78 -9.49 3.68
C PHE A 90 -4.68 -8.27 4.61
N LEU A 91 -5.71 -7.42 4.67
CA LEU A 91 -5.75 -6.28 5.60
C LEU A 91 -5.65 -6.74 7.06
N CYS A 92 -6.43 -7.73 7.46
CA CYS A 92 -6.41 -8.27 8.83
C CYS A 92 -5.03 -8.82 9.21
N ALA A 93 -4.39 -9.59 8.31
CA ALA A 93 -3.07 -10.16 8.54
C ALA A 93 -1.96 -9.10 8.69
N HIS A 94 -2.20 -7.89 8.20
CA HIS A 94 -1.23 -6.79 8.22
C HIS A 94 -1.67 -5.58 9.06
N ALA A 95 -2.77 -5.69 9.81
CA ALA A 95 -3.40 -4.58 10.53
C ALA A 95 -2.41 -3.76 11.38
N ASP A 96 -1.44 -4.42 12.02
CA ASP A 96 -0.40 -3.77 12.81
C ASP A 96 0.42 -2.74 12.03
N HIS A 97 0.56 -2.90 10.72
CA HIS A 97 1.31 -2.02 9.83
C HIS A 97 0.46 -0.90 9.20
N LEU A 98 -0.86 -0.91 9.41
CA LEU A 98 -1.81 -0.08 8.65
C LEU A 98 -2.34 1.15 9.41
N ALA A 99 -1.79 1.47 10.58
CA ALA A 99 -2.28 2.56 11.43
C ALA A 99 -2.35 3.93 10.71
N GLU A 100 -1.43 4.21 9.79
CA GLU A 100 -1.38 5.44 8.99
C GLU A 100 -1.77 5.22 7.52
N VAL A 101 -2.34 4.06 7.20
CA VAL A 101 -2.74 3.70 5.84
C VAL A 101 -4.21 4.00 5.65
N ARG A 102 -4.54 4.79 4.62
CA ARG A 102 -5.91 4.91 4.15
C ARG A 102 -6.20 3.79 3.15
N ALA A 103 -7.05 2.86 3.53
CA ALA A 103 -7.55 1.80 2.66
C ALA A 103 -8.87 2.23 2.00
N VAL A 104 -9.01 1.97 0.70
CA VAL A 104 -10.25 2.19 -0.06
C VAL A 104 -10.51 0.95 -0.90
N LEU A 105 -11.72 0.40 -0.81
CA LEU A 105 -12.14 -0.77 -1.58
C LEU A 105 -13.16 -0.35 -2.64
N HIS A 106 -12.95 -0.81 -3.88
CA HIS A 106 -13.84 -0.57 -5.00
C HIS A 106 -14.25 -1.91 -5.63
N PRO A 107 -15.56 -2.18 -5.83
CA PRO A 107 -15.97 -3.35 -6.61
C PRO A 107 -15.55 -3.20 -8.07
N CYS A 108 -15.08 -4.27 -8.68
CA CYS A 108 -14.67 -4.31 -10.08
C CYS A 108 -15.66 -5.15 -10.90
N ALA A 109 -16.15 -4.57 -11.99
CA ALA A 109 -16.78 -5.35 -13.05
C ALA A 109 -15.68 -5.94 -13.94
N SER A 110 -15.54 -7.27 -13.98
CA SER A 110 -14.73 -7.93 -15.03
C SER A 110 -15.57 -8.00 -16.28
N LEU A 111 -15.13 -7.34 -17.34
CA LEU A 111 -15.82 -7.32 -18.64
C LEU A 111 -15.24 -8.31 -19.64
N PHE A 112 -14.12 -8.96 -19.30
CA PHE A 112 -13.41 -9.95 -20.10
C PHE A 112 -12.79 -11.00 -19.17
#